data_AF-A0A3B9UQA2-F1
#
_entry.id   AF-A0A3B9UQA2-F1
#
_cell.length_a   1.000
_cell.length_b   1.000
_cell.length_c   1.000
_cell.angle_alpha   90.00
_cell.angle_beta   90.00
_cell.angle_gamma   90.00
#
_symmetry.space_group_name_H-M   'P 1'
#
loop_
_entity.id
_entity.type
_entity.pdbx_description
1 polymer ?
#
loop_
_entity_poly.entity_id
_entity_poly.type
_entity_poly.pdbx_seq_one_letter_code
_entity_poly.pdbx_strand_id
1 'polypeptide(L)'
;MGNSSKLNTQSAAKGVAILSMAMLFVKLMSLLYVPALRAILKPEGIGVYYSCYQIFQYFYIIGNAGLPVAISKIVSEFIALGNYKDAVKTFKMARAMAFMLGLV
;
A
#
# COMPACT_ATOMS: atom_id res chain seq x y z
N MET A 1 25.39 29.61 7.56
CA MET A 1 25.14 28.68 8.69
C MET A 1 23.86 27.91 8.42
N GLY A 2 23.97 26.58 8.32
CA GLY A 2 22.88 25.69 7.97
C GLY A 2 21.86 25.60 9.11
N ASN A 3 20.64 26.06 8.84
CA ASN A 3 19.50 25.77 9.69
C ASN A 3 19.04 24.35 9.34
N SER A 4 19.47 23.36 10.14
CA SER A 4 19.00 21.98 10.01
C SER A 4 17.48 21.97 10.06
N SER A 5 16.87 21.59 8.94
CA SER A 5 15.49 21.17 8.88
C SER A 5 15.31 20.03 9.88
N LYS A 6 14.69 20.33 11.03
CA LYS A 6 14.10 19.29 11.88
C LYS A 6 13.04 18.61 11.03
N LEU A 7 13.42 17.57 10.29
CA LEU A 7 12.48 16.60 9.76
C LEU A 7 11.56 16.24 10.92
N ASN A 8 10.26 16.31 10.70
CA ASN A 8 9.26 16.02 11.74
C ASN A 8 9.26 14.51 11.97
N THR A 9 10.32 13.99 12.59
CA THR A 9 10.59 12.57 12.85
C THR A 9 9.43 11.94 13.61
N GLN A 10 8.72 12.75 14.41
CA GLN A 10 7.49 12.36 15.07
C GLN A 10 6.38 11.96 14.08
N SER A 11 6.22 12.67 12.97
CA SER A 11 5.21 12.35 11.95
C SER A 11 5.59 11.10 11.15
N ALA A 12 6.87 10.95 10.78
CA ALA A 12 7.36 9.76 10.11
C ALA A 12 7.26 8.51 11.00
N ALA A 13 7.68 8.62 12.26
CA ALA A 13 7.57 7.55 13.25
C ALA A 13 6.11 7.14 13.52
N LYS A 14 5.18 8.10 13.59
CA LYS A 14 3.73 7.82 13.68
C LYS A 14 3.22 7.06 12.46
N GLY A 15 3.62 7.46 11.25
CA GLY A 15 3.24 6.77 10.01
C GLY A 15 3.73 5.33 9.98
N VAL A 16 5.00 5.10 10.35
CA VAL A 16 5.57 3.75 10.46
C VAL A 16 4.85 2.92 11.52
N ALA A 17 4.58 3.49 12.70
CA ALA A 17 3.88 2.77 13.78
C ALA A 17 2.47 2.30 13.36
N ILE A 18 1.71 3.16 12.67
CA ILE A 18 0.38 2.79 12.15
C ILE A 18 0.51 1.69 11.09
N LEU A 19 1.46 1.80 10.16
CA LEU A 19 1.67 0.80 9.12
C LEU A 19 2.10 -0.55 9.71
N SER A 20 2.97 -0.56 10.72
CA SER A 20 3.35 -1.76 11.46
C SER A 20 2.15 -2.41 12.13
N MET A 21 1.28 -1.63 12.79
CA MET A 21 0.07 -2.15 13.42
C MET A 21 -0.91 -2.72 12.39
N ALA A 22 -1.09 -2.06 11.25
CA ALA A 22 -1.89 -2.57 10.14
C ALA A 22 -1.33 -3.89 9.60
N MET A 23 -0.01 -4.00 9.43
CA MET A 23 0.64 -5.24 9.00
C MET A 23 0.44 -6.38 10.01
N LEU A 24 0.48 -6.08 11.31
CA LEU A 24 0.16 -7.07 12.35
C LEU A 24 -1.29 -7.56 12.20
N PHE A 25 -2.23 -6.65 11.95
CA PHE A 25 -3.63 -7.00 11.74
C PHE A 25 -3.83 -7.90 10.51
N VAL A 26 -3.17 -7.59 9.39
CA VAL A 26 -3.19 -8.44 8.18
C VAL A 26 -2.62 -9.83 8.46
N LYS A 27 -1.55 -9.93 9.26
CA LYS A 27 -1.00 -11.23 9.67
C LYS A 27 -1.97 -12.01 10.56
N LEU A 28 -2.69 -11.35 11.46
CA LEU A 28 -3.73 -12.01 12.26
C LEU A 28 -4.85 -12.58 11.38
N MET A 29 -5.32 -11.81 10.38
CA MET A 29 -6.29 -12.30 9.40
C MET A 29 -5.75 -13.51 8.62
N SER A 30 -4.48 -13.46 8.24
CA SER A 30 -3.81 -14.56 7.54
C SER A 30 -3.69 -15.82 8.42
N LEU A 31 -3.40 -15.66 9.71
CA LEU A 31 -3.34 -16.76 10.68
C LEU A 31 -4.69 -17.46 10.87
N LEU A 32 -5.82 -16.75 10.71
CA LEU A 32 -7.16 -17.34 10.75
C LEU A 32 -7.53 -18.00 9.42
N TYR A 33 -7.23 -17.36 8.30
CA TYR A 33 -7.59 -17.83 6.96
C TYR A 33 -6.80 -19.06 6.51
N VAL A 34 -5.48 -19.09 6.71
CA VAL A 34 -4.60 -20.16 6.23
C VAL A 34 -4.97 -21.56 6.78
N PRO A 35 -5.22 -21.77 8.08
CA PRO A 35 -5.62 -23.09 8.59
C PRO A 35 -7.02 -23.50 8.09
N ALA A 36 -7.96 -22.56 7.99
CA ALA A 36 -9.27 -22.83 7.42
C ALA A 36 -9.15 -23.30 5.95
N LEU A 37 -8.33 -22.61 5.15
CA LEU A 37 -8.06 -23.00 3.76
C LEU A 37 -7.41 -24.39 3.67
N ARG A 38 -6.42 -24.68 4.52
CA ARG A 38 -5.74 -25.99 4.56
C ARG A 38 -6.70 -27.13 4.92
N ALA A 39 -7.65 -26.89 5.82
CA ALA A 39 -8.66 -27.87 6.18
C ALA A 39 -9.60 -28.20 5.01
N ILE A 40 -9.94 -27.20 4.19
CA ILE A 40 -10.83 -27.37 3.04
C ILE A 40 -10.12 -28.03 1.85
N LEU A 41 -8.91 -27.56 1.50
CA LEU A 41 -8.17 -28.04 0.33
C LEU A 41 -7.46 -29.37 0.53
N LYS A 42 -7.25 -29.80 1.78
CA LYS A 42 -6.47 -30.99 2.17
C LYS A 42 -4.99 -30.89 1.72
N PRO A 43 -4.10 -31.78 2.20
CA PRO A 43 -2.65 -31.69 1.92
C PRO A 43 -2.29 -31.75 0.43
N GLU A 44 -3.09 -32.48 -0.34
CA GLU A 44 -2.87 -32.73 -1.77
C GLU A 44 -3.12 -31.47 -2.63
N GLY A 45 -4.15 -30.68 -2.28
CA GLY A 45 -4.54 -29.48 -3.05
C GLY A 45 -3.72 -28.23 -2.74
N ILE A 46 -3.05 -28.18 -1.59
CA ILE A 46 -2.28 -27.01 -1.15
C ILE A 46 -1.07 -26.74 -2.06
N GLY A 47 -0.42 -27.79 -2.58
CA GLY A 47 0.73 -27.63 -3.47
C GLY A 47 0.35 -26.89 -4.76
N VAL A 48 -0.74 -27.30 -5.39
CA VAL A 48 -1.28 -26.66 -6.60
C VAL A 48 -1.72 -25.23 -6.31
N TYR A 49 -2.39 -24.99 -5.17
CA TYR A 49 -2.81 -23.65 -4.75
C TYR A 49 -1.61 -22.69 -4.66
N TYR A 50 -0.51 -23.09 -4.00
CA TYR A 50 0.65 -22.21 -3.86
C TYR A 50 1.32 -21.90 -5.20
N SER A 51 1.44 -22.88 -6.10
CA SER A 51 2.02 -22.66 -7.42
C SER A 51 1.24 -21.63 -8.24
N CYS A 52 -0.10 -21.73 -8.24
CA CYS A 52 -0.96 -20.74 -8.91
C CYS A 52 -0.94 -19.38 -8.18
N TYR A 53 -0.95 -19.40 -6.84
CA TYR A 53 -0.95 -18.20 -6.02
C TYR A 53 0.31 -17.35 -6.21
N GLN A 54 1.48 -17.97 -6.39
CA GLN A 54 2.71 -17.23 -6.69
C GLN A 54 2.59 -16.42 -7.98
N ILE A 55 2.05 -17.02 -9.05
CA ILE A 55 1.83 -16.32 -10.33
C ILE A 55 0.85 -15.17 -10.15
N PHE A 56 -0.27 -15.40 -9.47
CA PHE A 56 -1.25 -14.36 -9.12
C PHE A 56 -0.60 -13.19 -8.37
N GLN A 57 0.26 -13.48 -7.39
CA GLN A 57 0.91 -12.48 -6.57
C GLN A 57 1.80 -11.53 -7.39
N TYR A 58 2.47 -12.01 -8.44
CA TYR A 58 3.25 -11.15 -9.33
C TYR A 58 2.38 -10.09 -10.01
N PHE A 59 1.27 -10.51 -10.62
CA PHE A 59 0.33 -9.57 -11.25
C PHE A 59 -0.30 -8.62 -10.24
N TYR A 60 -0.66 -9.14 -9.06
CA TYR A 60 -1.23 -8.34 -7.99
C TYR A 60 -0.30 -7.21 -7.54
N ILE A 61 0.99 -7.50 -7.33
CA ILE A 61 1.99 -6.51 -6.93
C ILE A 61 2.18 -5.47 -8.03
N ILE A 62 2.32 -5.90 -9.29
CA ILE A 62 2.48 -4.98 -10.43
C ILE A 62 1.27 -4.03 -10.54
N GLY A 63 0.06 -4.54 -10.35
CA GLY A 63 -1.16 -3.76 -10.40
C GLY A 63 -1.30 -2.72 -9.28
N ASN A 64 -0.75 -2.98 -8.10
CA ASN A 64 -1.03 -2.19 -6.89
C ASN A 64 0.16 -1.39 -6.33
N ALA A 65 1.41 -1.76 -6.63
CA ALA A 65 2.57 -1.19 -5.95
C ALA A 65 2.97 0.21 -6.44
N GLY A 66 2.70 0.55 -7.70
CA GLY A 66 3.23 1.77 -8.33
C GLY A 66 2.40 3.04 -8.06
N LEU A 67 1.07 2.91 -7.98
CA LEU A 67 0.15 4.05 -7.96
C LEU A 67 0.40 4.98 -6.75
N PRO A 68 0.46 4.48 -5.50
CA PRO A 68 0.60 5.35 -4.33
C PRO A 68 1.98 6.05 -4.28
N VAL A 69 3.02 5.35 -4.74
CA VAL A 69 4.39 5.88 -4.78
C VAL A 69 4.50 7.03 -5.79
N ALA A 70 3.93 6.85 -6.99
CA ALA A 70 3.92 7.89 -8.01
C ALA A 70 3.16 9.14 -7.55
N ILE A 71 1.98 8.97 -6.94
CA ILE A 71 1.18 10.07 -6.39
C ILE A 71 1.96 10.83 -5.32
N SER A 72 2.59 10.12 -4.38
CA SER A 72 3.38 10.73 -3.30
C SER A 72 4.54 11.58 -3.86
N LYS A 73 5.21 11.10 -4.92
CA LYS A 73 6.29 11.84 -5.58
C LYS A 73 5.79 13.13 -6.23
N ILE A 74 4.75 13.05 -7.07
CA ILE A 74 4.21 14.21 -7.81
C ILE A 74 3.67 15.28 -6.85
N VAL A 75 2.95 14.86 -5.81
CA VAL A 75 2.44 15.79 -4.79
C VAL A 75 3.59 16.47 -4.05
N SER A 76 4.65 15.73 -3.71
CA SER A 76 5.84 16.30 -3.06
C SER A 76 6.57 17.31 -3.95
N GLU A 77 6.61 17.07 -5.26
CA GLU A 77 7.20 17.98 -6.25
C GLU A 77 6.42 19.31 -6.34
N PHE A 78 5.08 19.26 -6.43
CA PHE A 78 4.25 20.47 -6.40
C PHE A 78 4.39 21.25 -5.09
N ILE A 79 4.49 20.56 -3.95
CA ILE A 79 4.74 21.19 -2.65
C ILE A 79 6.10 21.89 -2.62
N ALA A 80 7.16 21.23 -3.13
CA ALA A 80 8.51 21.78 -3.16
C ALA A 80 8.60 23.04 -4.04
N LEU A 81 7.81 23.11 -5.11
CA LEU A 81 7.68 24.28 -5.99
C LEU A 81 6.77 25.38 -5.42
N GLY A 82 6.19 25.19 -4.22
CA GLY A 82 5.26 26.15 -3.60
C GLY A 82 3.85 26.16 -4.22
N ASN A 83 3.55 25.25 -5.13
CA ASN A 83 2.26 25.16 -5.83
C ASN A 83 1.27 24.24 -5.08
N TYR A 84 0.82 24.71 -3.92
CA TYR A 84 -0.08 23.95 -3.06
C TYR A 84 -1.46 23.67 -3.68
N LYS A 85 -1.94 24.56 -4.57
CA LYS A 85 -3.23 24.38 -5.25
C LYS A 85 -3.21 23.14 -6.16
N ASP A 86 -2.16 23.00 -6.96
CA ASP A 86 -2.02 21.85 -7.87
C ASP A 86 -1.64 20.56 -7.13
N ALA A 87 -0.92 20.65 -6.01
CA ALA A 87 -0.70 19.50 -5.13
C ALA A 87 -2.03 18.88 -4.64
N VAL A 88 -2.95 19.72 -4.13
CA VAL A 88 -4.27 19.27 -3.65
C VAL A 88 -5.15 18.80 -4.80
N LYS A 89 -5.14 19.50 -5.94
CA LYS A 89 -5.91 19.11 -7.13
C LYS A 89 -5.48 17.74 -7.65
N THR A 90 -4.17 17.52 -7.77
CA THR A 90 -3.58 16.24 -8.20
C THR A 90 -3.96 15.11 -7.23
N PHE A 91 -3.85 15.35 -5.92
CA PHE A 91 -4.27 14.36 -4.92
C PHE A 91 -5.76 14.01 -5.02
N LYS A 92 -6.64 15.00 -5.20
CA LYS A 92 -8.08 14.78 -5.37
C LYS A 92 -8.41 13.98 -6.63
N MET A 93 -7.76 14.29 -7.74
CA MET A 93 -7.91 13.56 -9.01
C MET A 93 -7.43 12.12 -8.87
N ALA A 94 -6.24 11.91 -8.29
CA ALA A 94 -5.70 10.58 -8.06
C ALA A 94 -6.61 9.73 -7.15
N ARG A 95 -7.15 10.32 -6.09
CA ARG A 95 -8.14 9.67 -5.21
C ARG A 95 -9.41 9.29 -5.98
N ALA A 96 -9.93 10.19 -6.83
CA ALA A 96 -11.12 9.89 -7.63
C ALA A 96 -10.85 8.77 -8.64
N MET A 97 -9.69 8.77 -9.30
CA MET A 97 -9.28 7.69 -10.21
C MET A 97 -9.15 6.35 -9.47
N ALA A 98 -8.47 6.33 -8.32
CA ALA A 98 -8.34 5.11 -7.52
C ALA A 98 -9.70 4.59 -7.03
N PHE A 99 -10.62 5.49 -6.67
CA PHE A 99 -11.97 5.12 -6.28
C PHE A 99 -12.77 4.53 -7.45
N MET A 100 -12.71 5.14 -8.64
CA MET A 100 -13.38 4.64 -9.83
C MET A 100 -12.81 3.27 -10.26
N LEU A 101 -11.49 3.09 -10.23
CA LEU A 101 -10.83 1.81 -10.53
C LEU A 101 -11.16 0.71 -9.52
N GLY A 102 -11.43 1.06 -8.26
CA GLY A 102 -11.85 0.09 -7.25
C GLY A 102 -13.35 -0.21 -7.26
N LEU A 103 -14.15 0.61 -7.95
CA LEU A 103 -15.60 0.47 -8.03
C LEU A 103 -16.05 -0.33 -9.26
N VAL A 104 -15.29 -0.26 -10.36
CA VAL A 104 -15.45 -1.09 -11.56
C VAL A 104 -14.76 -2.43 -11.36
#